data_AF-A0A9D5AKH0-F1
#
_entry.id   AF-A0A9D5AKH0-F1
#
_cell.length_a   1.000
_cell.length_b   1.000
_cell.length_c   1.000
_cell.angle_alpha   90.00
_cell.angle_beta   90.00
_cell.angle_gamma   90.00
#
_symmetry.space_group_name_H-M   'P 1'
#
loop_
_entity.id
_entity.type
_entity.pdbx_description
1 polymer ?
#
loop_
_entity_poly.entity_id
_entity_poly.type
_entity_poly.pdbx_seq_one_letter_code
_entity_poly.pdbx_strand_id
1 'polypeptide(L)'
;MSCQEFILLGSNFFSMLVIMWRILHEITQVVRELQHSRSGVTVITEDGCVYEANYVILSVSIGVLQSDLLAFTPSLPRWKLEAIEKCDVMVYTKIFLKFPYRFWPSGPEKEFFIYAHERRGYYTFWQHMDNAYPGSNILVVTLTNGESKRVEAQSNDDTLREAMAVLRDMFGPDIPDAIDILVPRWFNNRFQRGSYSNYPIIANRKVFHNIKAPVGRIFFTGEHTSERFNGYVHGGYLAGIDTGKALVEEIRKENERESENQTLLLEPLLALTGSLTMSKPETVSNIHKCDIPTQLYLSGKLGIPEAIL
;
A
#
# COMPACT_ATOMS: atom_id res chain seq x y z
N MET A 1 25.55 5.15 -22.12
CA MET A 1 26.06 6.15 -21.16
C MET A 1 25.29 5.96 -19.87
N SER A 2 26.02 5.59 -18.82
CA SER A 2 25.55 5.16 -17.50
C SER A 2 25.08 6.31 -16.62
N CYS A 3 24.13 6.05 -15.71
CA CYS A 3 24.02 6.64 -14.37
C CYS A 3 23.11 5.70 -13.54
N GLN A 4 23.69 4.70 -12.87
CA GLN A 4 24.12 4.68 -11.46
C GLN A 4 22.97 4.53 -10.45
N GLU A 5 22.82 3.27 -10.01
CA GLU A 5 22.07 2.80 -8.86
C GLU A 5 22.74 3.23 -7.55
N PHE A 6 21.95 3.60 -6.54
CA PHE A 6 22.41 3.66 -5.15
C PHE A 6 21.87 2.44 -4.39
N ILE A 7 22.79 1.56 -4.04
CA ILE A 7 22.63 0.43 -3.12
C ILE A 7 22.95 0.93 -1.71
N LEU A 8 22.08 0.64 -0.73
CA LEU A 8 22.46 0.61 0.68
C LEU A 8 22.32 -0.83 1.19
N LEU A 9 23.47 -1.43 1.49
CA LEU A 9 23.64 -2.78 2.03
C LEU A 9 23.31 -2.80 3.53
N GLY A 10 22.51 -3.79 3.94
CA GLY A 10 22.35 -4.27 5.31
C GLY A 10 22.31 -5.79 5.27
N SER A 11 23.26 -6.42 5.96
CA SER A 11 23.81 -7.75 5.70
C SER A 11 22.94 -8.93 6.16
N ASN A 12 23.08 -10.03 5.41
CA ASN A 12 22.94 -11.45 5.80
C ASN A 12 21.53 -12.03 6.01
N PHE A 13 20.96 -12.62 4.94
CA PHE A 13 20.40 -13.99 4.95
C PHE A 13 20.19 -14.46 3.49
N PHE A 14 21.28 -14.71 2.77
CA PHE A 14 21.22 -15.33 1.43
C PHE A 14 21.33 -16.84 1.58
N SER A 15 20.19 -17.54 1.55
CA SER A 15 20.01 -18.87 0.95
C SER A 15 18.65 -19.41 1.38
N MET A 16 17.58 -19.09 0.64
CA MET A 16 16.54 -20.06 0.31
C MET A 16 15.52 -19.46 -0.65
N LEU A 17 15.28 -20.18 -1.75
CA LEU A 17 14.07 -20.09 -2.56
C LEU A 17 13.86 -18.79 -3.36
N VAL A 18 14.49 -18.76 -4.53
CA VAL A 18 13.94 -18.09 -5.71
C VAL A 18 12.62 -18.78 -6.08
N ILE A 19 11.52 -18.44 -5.40
CA ILE A 19 10.19 -18.58 -5.99
C ILE A 19 10.04 -17.40 -6.92
N MET A 20 10.19 -17.69 -8.21
CA MET A 20 10.03 -16.78 -9.33
C MET A 20 8.55 -16.34 -9.44
N TRP A 21 8.10 -15.48 -8.51
CA TRP A 21 6.92 -14.66 -8.74
C TRP A 21 7.37 -13.55 -9.69
N ARG A 22 6.92 -13.62 -10.93
CA ARG A 22 7.28 -12.69 -12.00
C ARG A 22 6.60 -11.35 -11.69
N ILE A 23 7.20 -10.53 -10.81
CA ILE A 23 6.80 -9.14 -10.63
C ILE A 23 7.30 -8.39 -11.87
N LEU A 24 6.48 -8.39 -12.93
CA LEU A 24 6.64 -7.46 -14.05
C LEU A 24 6.46 -6.06 -13.48
N HIS A 25 7.55 -5.36 -13.22
CA HIS A 25 7.53 -3.97 -12.81
C HIS A 25 7.36 -3.09 -14.05
N GLU A 26 6.12 -2.85 -14.46
CA GLU A 26 5.81 -1.85 -15.47
C GLU A 26 5.68 -0.48 -14.80
N ILE A 27 6.82 0.16 -14.55
CA ILE A 27 6.96 1.36 -13.71
C ILE A 27 6.26 2.61 -14.29
N THR A 28 5.86 2.58 -15.56
CA THR A 28 5.23 3.71 -16.28
C THR A 28 3.73 3.55 -16.50
N GLN A 29 3.11 2.45 -16.05
CA GLN A 29 1.71 2.17 -16.35
C GLN A 29 0.76 2.79 -15.33
N VAL A 30 -0.04 3.75 -15.78
CA VAL A 30 -1.05 4.42 -14.95
C VAL A 30 -2.41 3.79 -15.23
N VAL A 31 -2.97 3.08 -14.26
CA VAL A 31 -4.33 2.52 -14.39
C VAL A 31 -5.36 3.65 -14.38
N ARG A 32 -6.28 3.62 -15.35
CA ARG A 32 -7.38 4.60 -15.52
C ARG A 32 -8.76 3.99 -15.32
N GLU A 33 -8.93 2.71 -15.62
CA GLU A 33 -10.21 2.03 -15.47
C GLU A 33 -10.02 0.59 -15.00
N LEU A 34 -10.88 0.17 -14.06
CA LEU A 34 -11.05 -1.22 -13.65
C LEU A 34 -12.46 -1.67 -14.02
N GLN A 35 -12.54 -2.56 -15.01
CA GLN A 35 -13.78 -3.25 -15.33
C GLN A 35 -13.81 -4.58 -14.57
N HIS A 36 -14.88 -4.88 -13.84
CA HIS A 36 -14.97 -6.11 -13.06
C HIS A 36 -16.31 -6.80 -13.24
N SER A 37 -16.27 -8.12 -13.25
CA SER A 37 -17.44 -8.97 -13.39
C SER A 37 -17.30 -10.21 -12.52
N ARG A 38 -18.22 -11.17 -12.67
CA ARG A 38 -18.10 -12.47 -12.00
C ARG A 38 -17.00 -13.34 -12.59
N SER A 39 -16.51 -13.08 -13.81
CA SER A 39 -15.50 -13.94 -14.47
C SER A 39 -14.08 -13.40 -14.40
N GLY A 40 -13.89 -12.13 -14.05
CA GLY A 40 -12.56 -11.52 -13.99
C GLY A 40 -12.57 -10.01 -13.85
N VAL A 41 -11.38 -9.43 -14.01
CA VAL A 41 -11.10 -8.00 -13.99
C VAL A 41 -10.29 -7.65 -15.23
N THR A 42 -10.65 -6.54 -15.88
CA THR A 42 -9.91 -5.93 -16.97
C THR A 42 -9.37 -4.58 -16.49
N VAL A 43 -8.06 -4.40 -16.59
CA VAL A 43 -7.33 -3.21 -16.18
C VAL A 43 -6.95 -2.44 -17.45
N ILE A 44 -7.38 -1.19 -17.54
CA ILE A 44 -7.07 -0.32 -18.68
C ILE A 44 -6.18 0.82 -18.19
N THR A 45 -5.05 1.03 -18.84
CA THR A 45 -4.07 2.07 -18.51
C THR A 45 -4.22 3.31 -19.37
N GLU A 46 -3.54 4.40 -18.97
CA GLU A 46 -3.60 5.71 -19.61
C GLU A 46 -3.05 5.71 -21.04
N ASP A 47 -2.14 4.80 -21.36
CA ASP A 47 -1.60 4.58 -22.71
C ASP A 47 -2.46 3.63 -23.56
N GLY A 48 -3.57 3.12 -23.01
CA GLY A 48 -4.49 2.20 -23.67
C GLY A 48 -4.11 0.72 -23.57
N CYS A 49 -3.08 0.35 -22.81
CA CYS A 49 -2.81 -1.07 -22.55
C CYS A 49 -3.95 -1.71 -21.75
N VAL A 50 -4.22 -2.97 -22.07
CA VAL A 50 -5.31 -3.76 -21.47
C VAL A 50 -4.73 -5.04 -20.87
N TYR A 51 -5.03 -5.27 -19.60
CA TYR A 51 -4.61 -6.46 -18.87
C TYR A 51 -5.82 -7.18 -18.31
N GLU A 52 -5.87 -8.50 -18.49
CA GLU A 52 -6.92 -9.34 -17.94
C GLU A 52 -6.37 -10.18 -16.78
N ALA A 53 -7.15 -10.28 -15.71
CA ALA A 53 -6.81 -11.08 -14.54
C ALA A 53 -8.07 -11.66 -13.88
N ASN A 54 -7.93 -12.76 -13.14
CA ASN A 54 -9.04 -13.28 -12.34
C ASN A 54 -9.35 -12.38 -11.12
N TYR A 55 -8.35 -11.65 -10.62
CA TYR A 55 -8.43 -10.79 -9.45
C TYR A 55 -7.45 -9.64 -9.56
N VAL A 56 -7.75 -8.52 -8.89
CA VAL A 56 -6.80 -7.40 -8.75
C VAL A 56 -6.65 -7.01 -7.29
N ILE A 57 -5.41 -6.76 -6.86
CA ILE A 57 -5.11 -6.08 -5.60
C ILE A 57 -4.85 -4.62 -5.91
N LEU A 58 -5.69 -3.72 -5.41
CA LEU A 58 -5.60 -2.29 -5.59
C LEU A 58 -4.98 -1.64 -4.35
N SER A 59 -3.79 -1.06 -4.53
CA SER A 59 -2.97 -0.44 -3.46
C SER A 59 -2.81 1.07 -3.58
N VAL A 60 -3.64 1.73 -4.39
CA VAL A 60 -3.59 3.20 -4.56
C VAL A 60 -3.93 3.91 -3.25
N SER A 61 -3.44 5.15 -3.06
CA SER A 61 -3.73 5.89 -1.83
C SER A 61 -5.22 6.19 -1.69
N ILE A 62 -5.66 6.43 -0.45
CA ILE A 62 -7.04 6.86 -0.20
C ILE A 62 -7.37 8.18 -0.93
N GLY A 63 -6.41 9.09 -1.07
CA GLY A 63 -6.60 10.32 -1.83
C GLY A 63 -6.78 10.07 -3.33
N VAL A 64 -6.16 9.03 -3.89
CA VAL A 64 -6.41 8.60 -5.28
C VAL A 64 -7.81 8.02 -5.41
N LEU A 65 -8.26 7.20 -4.46
CA LEU A 65 -9.64 6.65 -4.44
C LEU A 65 -10.71 7.74 -4.31
N GLN A 66 -10.37 8.89 -3.70
CA GLN A 66 -11.24 10.07 -3.60
C GLN A 66 -11.16 11.00 -4.83
N SER A 67 -10.33 10.66 -5.82
CA SER A 67 -10.11 11.48 -7.02
C SER A 67 -10.64 10.80 -8.28
N ASP A 68 -10.71 11.54 -9.38
CA ASP A 68 -11.13 11.03 -10.69
C ASP A 68 -10.00 10.34 -11.49
N LEU A 69 -8.91 9.92 -10.83
CA LEU A 69 -7.82 9.21 -11.52
C LEU A 69 -8.25 7.82 -12.00
N LEU A 70 -9.06 7.11 -11.22
CA LEU A 70 -9.40 5.71 -11.43
C LEU A 70 -10.93 5.52 -11.51
N ALA A 71 -11.42 5.06 -12.66
CA ALA A 71 -12.81 4.70 -12.86
C ALA A 71 -13.07 3.21 -12.57
N PHE A 72 -14.29 2.88 -12.16
CA PHE A 72 -14.73 1.52 -11.90
C PHE A 72 -15.99 1.22 -12.72
N THR A 73 -15.99 0.09 -13.44
CA THR A 73 -17.11 -0.35 -14.28
C THR A 73 -17.48 -1.80 -13.94
N PRO A 74 -18.66 -2.08 -13.34
CA PRO A 74 -19.63 -1.11 -12.81
C PRO A 74 -19.06 -0.31 -11.62
N SER A 75 -19.69 0.83 -11.33
CA SER A 75 -19.32 1.71 -10.22
C SER A 75 -19.25 0.96 -8.88
N LEU A 76 -18.34 1.38 -8.01
CA LEU A 76 -18.28 0.85 -6.65
C LEU A 76 -19.64 1.03 -5.93
N PRO A 77 -20.04 0.08 -5.08
CA PRO A 77 -21.30 0.16 -4.37
C PRO A 77 -21.29 1.35 -3.40
N ARG A 78 -22.46 1.93 -3.16
CA ARG A 78 -22.63 3.13 -2.31
C ARG A 78 -21.93 3.03 -0.95
N TRP A 79 -22.01 1.88 -0.28
CA TRP A 79 -21.37 1.68 1.03
C TRP A 79 -19.84 1.80 1.01
N LYS A 80 -19.21 1.52 -0.13
CA LYS A 80 -17.76 1.64 -0.36
C LYS A 80 -17.40 3.09 -0.62
N LEU A 81 -18.13 3.76 -1.52
CA LEU A 81 -17.93 5.17 -1.85
C LEU A 81 -18.07 6.06 -0.61
N GLU A 82 -19.16 5.90 0.15
CA GLU A 82 -19.37 6.66 1.40
C GLU A 82 -18.26 6.42 2.44
N ALA A 83 -17.64 5.23 2.43
CA ALA A 83 -16.55 4.93 3.35
C ALA A 83 -15.24 5.57 2.90
N ILE A 84 -14.95 5.53 1.59
CA ILE A 84 -13.81 6.23 0.97
C ILE A 84 -13.89 7.73 1.25
N GLU A 85 -15.05 8.36 1.03
CA GLU A 85 -15.26 9.80 1.24
C GLU A 85 -15.12 10.24 2.71
N LYS A 86 -15.45 9.36 3.66
CA LYS A 86 -15.38 9.67 5.11
C LYS A 86 -13.97 9.55 5.70
N CYS A 87 -13.01 9.02 4.95
CA CYS A 87 -11.64 8.91 5.41
C CYS A 87 -10.91 10.22 5.17
N ASP A 88 -10.42 10.89 6.21
CA ASP A 88 -9.68 12.13 6.00
C ASP A 88 -8.30 11.83 5.42
N VAL A 89 -7.82 12.73 4.57
CA VAL A 89 -6.46 12.67 4.02
C VAL A 89 -5.65 13.81 4.59
N MET A 90 -4.67 13.47 5.43
CA MET A 90 -3.73 14.44 5.98
C MET A 90 -2.73 14.86 4.91
N VAL A 91 -2.38 16.14 4.93
CA VAL A 91 -1.26 16.66 4.15
C VAL A 91 -0.17 17.05 5.12
N TYR A 92 1.03 16.50 4.93
CA TYR A 92 2.18 16.66 5.80
C TYR A 92 3.39 16.98 4.93
N THR A 93 3.84 18.23 4.95
CA THR A 93 4.86 18.75 4.05
C THR A 93 6.13 19.06 4.84
N LYS A 94 7.22 18.36 4.53
CA LYS A 94 8.56 18.65 5.07
C LYS A 94 9.33 19.49 4.05
N ILE A 95 9.51 20.78 4.34
CA ILE A 95 10.30 21.68 3.51
C ILE A 95 11.75 21.56 3.96
N PHE A 96 12.65 21.23 3.05
CA PHE A 96 14.08 21.15 3.32
C PHE A 96 14.77 22.42 2.81
N LEU A 97 15.66 22.97 3.62
CA LEU A 97 16.43 24.17 3.32
C LEU A 97 17.91 23.85 3.54
N LYS A 98 18.73 24.04 2.50
CA LYS A 98 20.18 23.83 2.56
C LYS A 98 20.88 25.18 2.75
N PHE A 99 21.87 25.23 3.64
CA PHE A 99 22.64 26.43 3.94
C PHE A 99 24.14 26.24 3.63
N PRO A 100 24.87 27.35 3.39
CA PRO A 100 26.32 27.29 3.18
C PRO A 100 27.06 26.87 4.45
N TYR A 101 26.60 27.30 5.62
CA TYR A 101 27.12 26.89 6.93
C TYR A 101 26.00 26.86 7.97
N ARG A 102 26.23 26.13 9.05
CA ARG A 102 25.32 26.05 10.20
C ARG A 102 25.33 27.35 10.99
N PHE A 103 24.17 27.97 11.18
CA PHE A 103 23.97 29.14 12.04
C PHE A 103 23.08 28.85 13.27
N TRP A 104 22.36 27.73 13.29
CA TRP A 104 21.50 27.33 14.40
C TRP A 104 22.29 26.62 15.52
N PRO A 105 21.79 26.62 16.76
CA PRO A 105 22.36 25.81 17.84
C PRO A 105 22.39 24.31 17.50
N SER A 106 23.47 23.63 17.85
CA SER A 106 23.60 22.18 17.73
C SER A 106 24.06 21.55 19.06
N GLY A 107 23.86 20.23 19.19
CA GLY A 107 24.23 19.44 20.36
C GLY A 107 23.05 18.66 20.95
N PRO A 108 23.25 18.01 22.11
CA PRO A 108 22.19 17.29 22.80
C PRO A 108 20.95 18.16 23.00
N GLU A 109 19.77 17.59 22.75
CA GLU A 109 18.45 18.23 22.95
C GLU A 109 18.18 19.48 22.08
N LYS A 110 18.98 19.73 21.05
CA LYS A 110 18.82 20.88 20.14
C LYS A 110 18.34 20.51 18.75
N GLU A 111 18.02 19.22 18.53
CA GLU A 111 17.56 18.71 17.24
C GLU A 111 16.29 19.40 16.74
N PHE A 112 15.36 19.65 17.67
CA PHE A 112 14.06 20.25 17.37
C PHE A 112 13.94 21.61 18.04
N PHE A 113 13.33 22.56 17.33
CA PHE A 113 12.98 23.87 17.87
C PHE A 113 11.66 24.36 17.28
N ILE A 114 11.00 25.28 17.98
CA ILE A 114 9.65 25.74 17.66
C ILE A 114 9.64 27.24 17.41
N TYR A 115 8.94 27.65 16.35
CA TYR A 115 8.59 29.04 16.09
C TYR A 115 7.15 29.32 16.54
N ALA A 116 7.00 30.17 17.56
CA ALA A 116 5.70 30.57 18.09
C ALA A 116 5.19 31.80 17.31
N HIS A 117 4.10 31.63 16.58
CA HIS A 117 3.52 32.66 15.72
C HIS A 117 2.00 32.77 15.96
N GLU A 118 1.44 33.97 15.80
CA GLU A 118 0.00 34.22 15.98
C GLU A 118 -0.87 33.43 15.00
N ARG A 119 -0.39 33.26 13.77
CA ARG A 119 -0.97 32.35 12.77
C ARG A 119 -0.60 30.91 13.10
N ARG A 120 -1.57 30.15 13.60
CA ARG A 120 -1.42 28.73 13.92
C ARG A 120 -0.85 27.92 12.75
N GLY A 121 0.21 27.16 13.01
CA GLY A 121 0.83 26.24 12.04
C GLY A 121 1.79 26.91 11.05
N TYR A 122 1.98 28.23 11.13
CA TYR A 122 2.88 28.96 10.25
C TYR A 122 4.35 28.64 10.62
N TYR A 123 5.01 27.82 9.80
CA TYR A 123 6.42 27.41 9.93
C TYR A 123 6.84 27.05 11.37
N THR A 124 5.99 26.28 12.07
CA THR A 124 6.11 26.10 13.52
C THR A 124 7.20 25.12 13.94
N PHE A 125 7.27 23.94 13.32
CA PHE A 125 8.14 22.85 13.77
C PHE A 125 9.38 22.73 12.92
N TRP A 126 10.53 23.01 13.51
CA TRP A 126 11.83 22.93 12.85
C TRP A 126 12.68 21.79 13.42
N GLN A 127 13.46 21.18 12.54
CA GLN A 127 14.42 20.13 12.85
C GLN A 127 15.72 20.41 12.11
N HIS A 128 16.87 20.30 12.79
CA HIS A 128 18.15 20.26 12.10
C HIS A 128 18.53 18.81 11.74
N MET A 129 19.15 18.62 10.59
CA MET A 129 19.45 17.28 10.10
C MET A 129 20.85 16.77 10.47
N ASP A 130 21.60 17.48 11.30
CA ASP A 130 22.99 17.13 11.63
C ASP A 130 23.15 15.76 12.32
N ASN A 131 22.14 15.28 13.07
CA ASN A 131 22.18 13.97 13.72
C ASN A 131 22.04 12.81 12.72
N ALA A 132 21.15 12.97 11.72
CA ALA A 132 20.92 11.97 10.68
C ALA A 132 21.93 12.09 9.53
N TYR A 133 22.37 13.31 9.23
CA TYR A 133 23.26 13.67 8.14
C TYR A 133 24.29 14.70 8.61
N PRO A 134 25.37 14.27 9.28
CA PRO A 134 26.40 15.17 9.79
C PRO A 134 27.02 16.05 8.71
N GLY A 135 27.16 17.35 8.98
CA GLY A 135 27.71 18.32 8.04
C GLY A 135 26.76 18.67 6.87
N SER A 136 25.50 18.23 6.94
CA SER A 136 24.52 18.51 5.89
C SER A 136 24.14 19.98 5.82
N ASN A 137 24.22 20.76 6.91
CA ASN A 137 23.72 22.14 6.94
C ASN A 137 22.27 22.22 6.41
N ILE A 138 21.42 21.25 6.76
CA ILE A 138 20.01 21.21 6.34
C ILE A 138 19.12 21.46 7.55
N LEU A 139 18.19 22.42 7.39
CA LEU A 139 17.02 22.56 8.23
C LEU A 139 15.79 21.99 7.54
N VAL A 140 14.89 21.43 8.33
CA VAL A 140 13.58 20.97 7.90
C VAL A 140 12.52 21.70 8.69
N VAL A 141 11.55 22.28 8.00
CA VAL A 141 10.34 22.81 8.61
C VAL A 141 9.14 22.00 8.16
N THR A 142 8.31 21.61 9.12
CA THR A 142 7.13 20.77 8.89
C THR A 142 5.87 21.60 8.94
N LEU A 143 5.07 21.53 7.88
CA LEU A 143 3.72 22.08 7.78
C LEU A 143 2.71 20.94 7.70
N THR A 144 1.47 21.24 8.09
CA THR A 144 0.36 20.30 7.98
C THR A 144 -0.90 20.96 7.43
N ASN A 145 -1.74 20.16 6.78
CA ASN A 145 -3.08 20.48 6.30
C ASN A 145 -3.18 21.83 5.58
N GLY A 146 -3.83 22.84 6.18
CA GLY A 146 -4.08 24.13 5.53
C GLY A 146 -2.79 24.84 5.08
N GLU A 147 -1.78 24.88 5.94
CA GLU A 147 -0.48 25.50 5.61
C GLU A 147 0.27 24.68 4.56
N SER A 148 0.21 23.35 4.62
CA SER A 148 0.75 22.48 3.57
C SER A 148 0.11 22.76 2.22
N LYS A 149 -1.23 22.73 2.13
CA LYS A 149 -1.97 22.97 0.88
C LYS A 149 -1.66 24.35 0.30
N ARG A 150 -1.54 25.37 1.15
CA ARG A 150 -1.15 26.73 0.74
C ARG A 150 0.25 26.74 0.13
N VAL A 151 1.23 26.18 0.84
CA VAL A 151 2.63 26.19 0.38
C VAL A 151 2.82 25.32 -0.86
N GLU A 152 2.12 24.19 -0.98
CA GLU A 152 2.19 23.38 -2.19
C GLU A 152 1.61 24.09 -3.42
N ALA A 153 0.70 25.06 -3.23
CA ALA A 153 0.08 25.87 -4.28
C ALA A 153 0.87 27.13 -4.67
N GLN A 154 1.96 27.46 -3.99
CA GLN A 154 2.82 28.60 -4.32
C GLN A 154 4.18 28.18 -4.88
N SER A 155 4.96 29.17 -5.35
CA SER A 155 6.30 28.95 -5.88
C SER A 155 7.28 28.56 -4.77
N ASN A 156 8.38 27.88 -5.15
CA ASN A 156 9.47 27.62 -4.22
C ASN A 156 10.09 28.94 -3.71
N ASP A 157 10.18 29.97 -4.54
CA ASP A 157 10.75 31.28 -4.17
C ASP A 157 9.91 31.99 -3.10
N ASP A 158 8.58 31.94 -3.21
CA ASP A 158 7.69 32.50 -2.19
C ASP A 158 7.80 31.74 -0.88
N THR A 159 7.84 30.41 -0.97
CA THR A 159 8.02 29.52 0.19
C THR A 159 9.37 29.79 0.89
N LEU A 160 10.44 29.96 0.10
CA LEU A 160 11.77 30.27 0.59
C LEU A 160 11.80 31.63 1.28
N ARG A 161 11.18 32.65 0.68
CA ARG A 161 11.10 34.00 1.26
C ARG A 161 10.40 34.01 2.61
N GLU A 162 9.26 33.32 2.73
CA GLU A 162 8.52 33.17 3.98
C GLU A 162 9.35 32.43 5.04
N ALA A 163 9.96 31.29 4.68
CA ALA A 163 10.77 30.50 5.58
C ALA A 163 12.02 31.27 6.07
N MET A 164 12.69 32.00 5.18
CA MET A 164 13.83 32.85 5.54
C MET A 164 13.42 34.03 6.42
N ALA A 165 12.23 34.61 6.24
CA ALA A 165 11.72 35.64 7.13
C ALA A 165 11.53 35.10 8.55
N VAL A 166 10.98 33.89 8.68
CA VAL A 166 10.84 33.19 9.98
C VAL A 166 12.21 32.92 10.60
N LEU A 167 13.18 32.40 9.84
CA LEU A 167 14.51 32.13 10.38
C LEU A 167 15.25 33.41 10.82
N ARG A 168 15.10 34.51 10.08
CA ARG A 168 15.67 35.81 10.46
C ARG A 168 15.02 36.40 11.71
N ASP A 169 13.72 36.19 11.89
CA ASP A 169 13.02 36.57 13.12
C ASP A 169 13.53 35.77 14.33
N MET A 170 13.81 34.47 14.13
CA MET A 170 14.33 33.60 15.19
C MET A 170 15.80 33.82 15.55
N PHE A 171 16.67 34.02 14.56
CA PHE A 171 18.13 33.97 14.73
C PHE A 171 18.83 35.30 14.42
N GLY A 172 18.09 36.32 14.01
CA GLY A 172 18.61 37.63 13.62
C GLY A 172 18.82 37.78 12.10
N PRO A 173 19.03 39.03 11.64
CA PRO A 173 19.07 39.35 10.21
C PRO A 173 20.31 38.80 9.49
N ASP A 174 21.40 38.55 10.22
CA ASP A 174 22.74 38.25 9.67
C ASP A 174 22.96 36.77 9.34
N ILE A 175 21.90 35.95 9.33
CA ILE A 175 22.00 34.54 8.90
C ILE A 175 22.20 34.44 7.38
N PRO A 176 22.91 33.40 6.89
CA PRO A 176 23.08 33.21 5.46
C PRO A 176 21.74 32.84 4.80
N ASP A 177 21.56 33.24 3.54
CA ASP A 177 20.47 32.73 2.72
C ASP A 177 20.61 31.22 2.48
N ALA A 178 19.47 30.52 2.37
CA ALA A 178 19.47 29.14 1.92
C ALA A 178 19.91 29.09 0.45
N ILE A 179 20.78 28.14 0.13
CA ILE A 179 21.31 27.92 -1.23
C ILE A 179 20.46 26.94 -2.03
N ASP A 180 19.56 26.21 -1.38
CA ASP A 180 18.62 25.30 -2.04
C ASP A 180 17.37 25.06 -1.18
N ILE A 181 16.27 24.72 -1.83
CA ILE A 181 14.99 24.41 -1.21
C ILE A 181 14.30 23.22 -1.91
N LEU A 182 13.82 22.26 -1.11
CA LEU A 182 12.92 21.20 -1.57
C LEU A 182 11.57 21.33 -0.85
N VAL A 183 10.51 21.51 -1.64
CA VAL A 183 9.11 21.51 -1.19
C VAL A 183 8.40 20.31 -1.80
N PRO A 184 8.26 19.17 -1.07
CA PRO A 184 7.48 18.03 -1.54
C PRO A 184 6.01 18.41 -1.70
N ARG A 185 5.42 18.10 -2.86
CA ARG A 185 4.04 18.46 -3.20
C ARG A 185 3.12 17.23 -3.24
N TRP A 186 2.94 16.58 -2.09
CA TRP A 186 2.20 15.32 -1.98
C TRP A 186 0.71 15.46 -2.26
N PHE A 187 0.10 16.58 -1.86
CA PHE A 187 -1.32 16.84 -2.13
C PHE A 187 -1.57 17.10 -3.61
N ASN A 188 -0.67 17.84 -4.27
CA ASN A 188 -0.79 18.14 -5.70
C ASN A 188 -0.35 16.98 -6.61
N ASN A 189 0.36 15.98 -6.08
CA ASN A 189 0.72 14.80 -6.86
C ASN A 189 -0.52 13.92 -7.12
N ARG A 190 -0.82 13.71 -8.40
CA ARG A 190 -2.01 12.95 -8.84
C ARG A 190 -2.01 11.49 -8.38
N PHE A 191 -0.86 10.93 -7.99
CA PHE A 191 -0.72 9.53 -7.57
C PHE A 191 -0.74 9.32 -6.04
N GLN A 192 -0.75 10.39 -5.24
CA GLN A 192 -0.90 10.30 -3.78
C GLN A 192 -2.06 11.12 -3.25
N ARG A 193 -2.28 12.33 -3.80
CA ARG A 193 -3.37 13.24 -3.41
C ARG A 193 -3.42 13.53 -1.90
N GLY A 194 -2.26 13.54 -1.27
CA GLY A 194 -2.08 13.74 0.16
C GLY A 194 -0.93 12.91 0.70
N SER A 195 -0.78 12.87 2.02
CA SER A 195 0.32 12.20 2.69
C SER A 195 -0.09 10.85 3.27
N TYR A 196 -1.12 10.82 4.10
CA TYR A 196 -1.60 9.59 4.74
C TYR A 196 -3.03 9.74 5.25
N SER A 197 -3.72 8.62 5.44
CA SER A 197 -5.06 8.60 5.98
C SER A 197 -5.12 8.98 7.46
N ASN A 198 -6.22 9.60 7.85
CA ASN A 198 -6.57 9.85 9.23
C ASN A 198 -8.06 9.59 9.40
N TYR A 199 -8.42 8.82 10.42
CA TYR A 199 -9.82 8.54 10.70
C TYR A 199 -10.35 9.58 11.67
N PRO A 200 -11.45 10.28 11.36
CA PRO A 200 -12.04 11.23 12.29
C PRO A 200 -12.46 10.51 13.57
N ILE A 201 -12.47 11.23 14.69
CA ILE A 201 -12.77 10.71 16.04
C ILE A 201 -14.13 9.96 16.09
N ILE A 202 -15.04 10.28 15.16
CA ILE A 202 -16.41 9.73 15.08
C ILE A 202 -16.49 8.52 14.12
N ALA A 203 -15.38 8.09 13.51
CA ALA A 203 -15.37 6.97 12.59
C ALA A 203 -15.78 5.66 13.30
N ASN A 204 -16.98 5.18 13.00
CA ASN A 204 -17.43 3.84 13.39
C ASN A 204 -16.51 2.81 12.69
N ARG A 205 -16.14 1.73 13.40
CA ARG A 205 -15.44 0.55 12.85
C ARG A 205 -16.01 0.05 11.51
N LYS A 206 -17.30 0.27 11.27
CA LYS A 206 -17.95 -0.04 9.99
C LYS A 206 -17.31 0.69 8.79
N VAL A 207 -16.87 1.95 8.95
CA VAL A 207 -16.20 2.71 7.87
C VAL A 207 -14.91 2.03 7.46
N PHE A 208 -14.10 1.64 8.46
CA PHE A 208 -12.86 0.91 8.22
C PHE A 208 -13.11 -0.43 7.50
N HIS A 209 -14.07 -1.23 7.99
CA HIS A 209 -14.41 -2.49 7.37
C HIS A 209 -14.87 -2.29 5.91
N ASN A 210 -15.67 -1.26 5.66
CA ASN A 210 -16.13 -0.91 4.32
C ASN A 210 -14.96 -0.46 3.42
N ILE A 211 -13.95 0.25 3.92
CA ILE A 211 -12.76 0.61 3.12
C ILE A 211 -11.95 -0.64 2.76
N LYS A 212 -11.75 -1.58 3.70
CA LYS A 212 -10.97 -2.81 3.47
C LYS A 212 -11.69 -3.87 2.63
N ALA A 213 -13.03 -3.96 2.73
CA ALA A 213 -13.79 -5.06 2.12
C ALA A 213 -13.60 -5.15 0.59
N PRO A 214 -13.44 -6.35 0.00
CA PRO A 214 -13.37 -6.48 -1.45
C PRO A 214 -14.70 -6.08 -2.12
N VAL A 215 -14.64 -5.70 -3.39
CA VAL A 215 -15.81 -5.49 -4.26
C VAL A 215 -15.67 -6.43 -5.44
N GLY A 216 -16.45 -7.51 -5.45
CA GLY A 216 -16.30 -8.59 -6.42
C GLY A 216 -14.87 -9.15 -6.36
N ARG A 217 -14.15 -9.05 -7.48
CA ARG A 217 -12.78 -9.54 -7.66
C ARG A 217 -11.69 -8.47 -7.41
N ILE A 218 -12.08 -7.30 -6.88
CA ILE A 218 -11.19 -6.19 -6.52
C ILE A 218 -10.93 -6.21 -5.01
N PHE A 219 -9.68 -6.44 -4.62
CA PHE A 219 -9.22 -6.44 -3.24
C PHE A 219 -8.46 -5.15 -2.95
N PHE A 220 -8.83 -4.45 -1.86
CA PHE A 220 -8.22 -3.18 -1.50
C PHE A 220 -7.11 -3.39 -0.46
N THR A 221 -6.01 -2.66 -0.59
CA THR A 221 -4.92 -2.68 0.39
C THR A 221 -4.21 -1.32 0.46
N GLY A 222 -3.44 -1.11 1.51
CA GLY A 222 -2.71 0.12 1.77
C GLY A 222 -2.78 0.51 3.24
N GLU A 223 -2.07 1.57 3.63
CA GLU A 223 -2.08 2.02 5.03
C GLU A 223 -3.51 2.34 5.52
N HIS A 224 -4.33 2.90 4.63
CA HIS A 224 -5.73 3.25 4.89
C HIS A 224 -6.62 2.03 5.14
N THR A 225 -6.18 0.81 4.80
CA THR A 225 -6.90 -0.45 5.11
C THR A 225 -6.33 -1.15 6.35
N SER A 226 -5.52 -0.48 7.18
CA SER A 226 -5.05 -0.98 8.48
C SER A 226 -5.80 -0.36 9.66
N GLU A 227 -6.53 -1.18 10.44
CA GLU A 227 -7.44 -0.66 11.49
C GLU A 227 -6.62 0.02 12.60
N ARG A 228 -5.50 -0.62 12.96
CA ARG A 228 -4.68 -0.26 14.10
C ARG A 228 -3.53 0.67 13.73
N PHE A 229 -3.09 0.65 12.47
CA PHE A 229 -1.83 1.25 12.04
C PHE A 229 -1.96 2.10 10.76
N ASN A 230 -3.17 2.58 10.45
CA ASN A 230 -3.32 3.62 9.42
C ASN A 230 -2.46 4.84 9.75
N GLY A 231 -1.98 5.52 8.71
CA GLY A 231 -1.00 6.59 8.82
C GLY A 231 0.46 6.14 8.71
N TYR A 232 0.74 4.84 8.81
CA TYR A 232 2.11 4.33 8.97
C TYR A 232 2.53 3.30 7.92
N VAL A 233 3.84 3.26 7.67
CA VAL A 233 4.50 2.32 6.75
C VAL A 233 4.20 0.86 7.12
N HIS A 234 4.37 0.50 8.39
CA HIS A 234 4.11 -0.87 8.85
C HIS A 234 2.63 -1.24 8.75
N GLY A 235 1.71 -0.26 8.81
CA GLY A 235 0.30 -0.47 8.55
C GLY A 235 0.03 -0.88 7.10
N GLY A 236 0.64 -0.19 6.14
CA GLY A 236 0.57 -0.57 4.72
C GLY A 236 1.18 -1.95 4.43
N TYR A 237 2.32 -2.26 5.05
CA TYR A 237 2.97 -3.56 4.94
C TYR A 237 2.08 -4.71 5.45
N LEU A 238 1.56 -4.58 6.68
CA LEU A 238 0.70 -5.60 7.29
C LEU A 238 -0.63 -5.74 6.54
N ALA A 239 -1.20 -4.63 6.06
CA ALA A 239 -2.38 -4.64 5.21
C ALA A 239 -2.16 -5.43 3.91
N GLY A 240 -0.98 -5.30 3.29
CA GLY A 240 -0.62 -6.08 2.11
C GLY A 240 -0.61 -7.59 2.38
N ILE A 241 -0.02 -8.01 3.51
CA ILE A 241 -0.02 -9.41 3.94
C ILE A 241 -1.44 -9.92 4.18
N ASP A 242 -2.25 -9.16 4.90
CA ASP A 242 -3.64 -9.52 5.20
C ASP A 242 -4.46 -9.68 3.91
N THR A 243 -4.38 -8.72 3.00
CA THR A 243 -5.12 -8.75 1.73
C THR A 243 -4.64 -9.90 0.84
N GLY A 244 -3.33 -10.16 0.80
CA GLY A 244 -2.78 -11.31 0.07
C GLY A 244 -3.29 -12.65 0.59
N LYS A 245 -3.32 -12.84 1.91
CA LYS A 245 -3.91 -14.04 2.54
C LYS A 245 -5.40 -14.17 2.23
N ALA A 246 -6.16 -13.08 2.34
CA ALA A 246 -7.58 -13.08 2.04
C ALA A 246 -7.87 -13.48 0.58
N LEU A 247 -7.08 -12.99 -0.38
CA LEU A 247 -7.21 -13.35 -1.78
C LEU A 247 -6.89 -14.83 -2.02
N VAL A 248 -5.82 -15.37 -1.42
CA VAL A 248 -5.47 -16.80 -1.54
C VAL A 248 -6.60 -17.69 -1.03
N GLU A 249 -7.22 -17.33 0.09
CA GLU A 249 -8.36 -18.07 0.64
C GLU A 249 -9.60 -17.96 -0.26
N GLU A 250 -9.84 -16.81 -0.90
CA GLU A 250 -10.95 -16.69 -1.85
C GLU A 250 -10.73 -17.57 -3.09
N ILE A 251 -9.51 -17.58 -3.64
CA ILE A 251 -9.15 -18.44 -4.78
C ILE A 251 -9.36 -19.92 -4.43
N ARG A 252 -8.96 -20.35 -3.23
CA ARG A 252 -9.19 -21.74 -2.76
C ARG A 252 -10.68 -22.08 -2.73
N LYS A 253 -11.48 -21.22 -2.10
CA LYS A 253 -12.94 -21.42 -2.01
C LYS A 253 -13.63 -21.40 -3.38
N GLU A 254 -13.13 -20.61 -4.32
CA GLU A 254 -13.66 -20.60 -5.69
C GLU A 254 -13.38 -21.92 -6.40
N ASN A 255 -12.15 -22.44 -6.29
CA ASN A 255 -11.78 -23.74 -6.86
C ASN A 255 -12.57 -24.91 -6.24
N GLU A 256 -12.84 -24.88 -4.94
CA GLU A 256 -13.68 -25.87 -4.25
C GLU A 256 -15.12 -25.83 -4.79
N ARG A 257 -15.71 -24.64 -4.93
CA ARG A 257 -17.06 -24.45 -5.51
C ARG A 257 -17.14 -24.93 -6.96
N GLU A 258 -16.09 -24.72 -7.76
CA GLU A 258 -16.03 -25.22 -9.14
C GLU A 258 -15.93 -26.75 -9.19
N SER A 259 -15.12 -27.35 -8.33
CA SER A 259 -14.98 -28.82 -8.21
C SER A 259 -16.30 -29.48 -7.78
N GLU A 260 -17.00 -28.91 -6.80
CA GLU A 260 -18.31 -29.40 -6.35
C GLU A 260 -19.36 -29.29 -7.46
N ASN A 261 -19.43 -28.16 -8.17
CA ASN A 261 -20.35 -27.98 -9.28
C ASN A 261 -20.06 -28.94 -10.46
N GLN A 262 -18.79 -29.21 -10.76
CA GLN A 262 -18.43 -30.21 -11.78
C GLN A 262 -18.86 -31.62 -11.34
N THR A 263 -18.66 -31.96 -10.07
CA THR A 263 -19.07 -33.26 -9.50
C THR A 263 -20.60 -33.43 -9.59
N LEU A 264 -21.36 -32.40 -9.22
CA LEU A 264 -22.83 -32.37 -9.30
C LEU A 264 -23.35 -32.46 -10.74
N LEU A 265 -22.62 -31.95 -11.74
CA LEU A 265 -22.97 -32.08 -13.16
C LEU A 265 -22.60 -33.44 -13.75
N LEU A 266 -21.55 -34.09 -13.23
CA LEU A 266 -21.08 -35.40 -13.68
C LEU A 266 -21.95 -36.55 -13.14
N GLU A 267 -22.50 -36.45 -11.94
CA GLU A 267 -23.34 -37.52 -11.34
C GLU A 267 -24.59 -37.88 -12.20
N PRO A 268 -25.38 -36.93 -12.72
CA PRO A 268 -26.50 -37.24 -13.62
C PRO A 268 -26.06 -37.86 -14.94
N LEU A 269 -24.91 -37.43 -15.49
CA LEU A 269 -24.35 -37.97 -16.73
C LEU A 269 -23.85 -39.41 -16.53
N LEU A 270 -23.19 -39.70 -15.41
CA LEU A 270 -22.77 -41.05 -15.04
C LEU A 270 -23.98 -41.97 -14.79
N ALA A 271 -25.05 -41.47 -14.15
CA ALA A 271 -26.30 -42.20 -13.95
C ALA A 271 -27.01 -42.55 -15.28
N LEU A 272 -26.95 -41.66 -16.27
CA LEU A 272 -27.47 -41.90 -17.62
C LEU A 272 -26.63 -42.93 -18.40
N THR A 273 -25.30 -42.94 -18.23
CA THR A 273 -24.43 -43.95 -18.84
C THR A 273 -24.46 -45.31 -18.14
N GLY A 274 -24.69 -45.34 -16.82
CA GLY A 274 -24.80 -46.58 -16.03
C GLY A 274 -26.07 -47.38 -16.28
N SER A 275 -27.14 -46.76 -16.80
CA SER A 275 -28.36 -47.46 -17.21
C SER A 275 -28.24 -48.22 -18.54
N LEU A 276 -27.13 -48.07 -19.28
CA LEU A 276 -26.91 -48.75 -20.57
C LEU A 276 -26.09 -50.04 -20.49
N THR A 277 -25.71 -50.49 -19.29
CA THR A 277 -24.98 -51.76 -19.12
C THR A 277 -25.64 -52.67 -18.09
N MET A 278 -26.81 -53.22 -18.44
CA MET A 278 -27.39 -54.38 -17.75
C MET A 278 -27.71 -55.51 -18.73
N SER A 279 -26.68 -56.31 -19.03
CA SER A 279 -26.85 -57.71 -19.40
C SER A 279 -25.63 -58.51 -18.91
N LYS A 280 -25.81 -59.27 -17.83
CA LYS A 280 -24.92 -60.35 -17.34
C LYS A 280 -25.52 -61.71 -17.79
N PRO A 281 -24.84 -62.87 -17.66
CA PRO A 281 -23.49 -63.12 -17.11
C PRO A 281 -22.64 -64.13 -17.92
N GLU A 282 -21.35 -64.28 -17.59
CA GLU A 282 -20.72 -65.57 -17.23
C GLU A 282 -19.26 -65.43 -16.79
N THR A 283 -18.88 -66.35 -15.90
CA THR A 283 -17.63 -66.61 -15.19
C THR A 283 -16.36 -66.73 -16.04
N VAL A 284 -15.19 -66.35 -15.51
CA VAL A 284 -13.99 -67.20 -15.23
C VAL A 284 -12.92 -66.37 -14.47
N SER A 285 -12.12 -67.09 -13.70
CA SER A 285 -11.21 -66.76 -12.61
C SER A 285 -9.78 -66.30 -12.98
N ASN A 286 -9.12 -65.72 -11.96
CA ASN A 286 -7.69 -65.64 -11.65
C ASN A 286 -6.75 -64.83 -12.55
N ILE A 287 -6.07 -63.83 -11.96
CA ILE A 287 -4.59 -63.74 -11.89
C ILE A 287 -4.19 -62.76 -10.76
N HIS A 288 -3.08 -63.08 -10.12
CA HIS A 288 -2.57 -62.64 -8.82
C HIS A 288 -1.92 -61.23 -8.75
N LYS A 289 -2.07 -60.63 -7.56
CA LYS A 289 -1.10 -59.87 -6.71
C LYS A 289 -0.12 -58.88 -7.35
N CYS A 290 -0.09 -57.67 -6.78
CA CYS A 290 1.08 -57.22 -6.00
C CYS A 290 0.69 -56.09 -5.05
N ASP A 291 1.17 -56.18 -3.81
CA ASP A 291 0.74 -55.38 -2.66
C ASP A 291 1.98 -54.89 -1.88
N ILE A 292 1.89 -53.65 -1.37
CA ILE A 292 2.60 -53.05 -0.20
C ILE A 292 4.02 -52.46 -0.46
N PRO A 293 4.52 -51.39 0.23
CA PRO A 293 3.92 -50.52 1.28
C PRO A 293 4.02 -48.99 1.08
N THR A 294 3.07 -48.26 1.69
CA THR A 294 3.16 -46.83 2.01
C THR A 294 3.95 -46.62 3.32
N GLN A 295 5.09 -45.92 3.27
CA GLN A 295 5.79 -45.48 4.48
C GLN A 295 5.13 -44.20 5.07
N LEU A 296 4.71 -44.28 6.33
CA LEU A 296 4.46 -43.13 7.19
C LEU A 296 5.78 -42.44 7.54
N TYR A 297 5.89 -41.14 7.27
CA TYR A 297 6.89 -40.28 7.89
C TYR A 297 6.24 -39.48 9.03
N LEU A 298 6.56 -39.88 10.25
CA LEU A 298 6.42 -39.08 11.46
C LEU A 298 7.55 -38.05 11.50
N SER A 299 7.20 -36.77 11.51
CA SER A 299 8.02 -35.68 12.07
C SER A 299 7.01 -34.76 12.78
N GLY A 300 7.09 -34.52 14.08
CA GLY A 300 8.23 -34.00 14.83
C GLY A 300 7.78 -32.64 15.36
N LYS A 301 7.03 -32.64 16.47
CA LYS A 301 6.61 -31.42 17.17
C LYS A 301 7.84 -30.67 17.66
N LEU A 302 8.15 -29.53 17.05
CA LEU A 302 9.04 -28.51 17.60
C LEU A 302 8.16 -27.34 18.04
N GLY A 303 8.09 -27.16 19.37
CA GLY A 303 7.41 -26.04 20.00
C GLY A 303 8.12 -24.72 19.68
N ILE A 304 7.32 -23.70 19.40
CA ILE A 304 7.76 -22.31 19.29
C ILE A 304 7.36 -21.62 20.60
N PRO A 305 8.27 -20.95 21.33
CA PRO A 305 7.93 -20.19 22.52
C PRO A 305 7.13 -18.93 22.15
N GLU A 306 6.08 -18.66 22.90
CA GLU A 306 5.30 -17.42 22.84
C GLU A 306 6.19 -16.19 23.02
N ALA A 307 6.03 -15.21 22.13
CA ALA A 307 6.53 -13.86 22.33
C ALA A 307 5.56 -13.13 23.26
N ILE A 308 6.09 -12.70 24.41
CA ILE A 308 5.42 -11.78 25.32
C ILE A 308 5.41 -10.39 24.66
N LEU A 309 4.21 -9.88 24.37
CA LEU A 309 3.89 -8.46 24.25
C LEU A 309 2.54 -8.19 24.94
#